data_AF-A0A7V9WLM3-F1
#
_entry.id   AF-A0A7V9WLM3-F1
#
_cell.length_a   1.000
_cell.length_b   1.000
_cell.length_c   1.000
_cell.angle_alpha   90.00
_cell.angle_beta   90.00
_cell.angle_gamma   90.00
#
_symmetry.space_group_name_H-M   'P 1'
#
loop_
_entity.id
_entity.type
_entity.pdbx_description
1 polymer ?
#
loop_
_entity_poly.entity_id
_entity_poly.type
_entity_poly.pdbx_seq_one_letter_code
_entity_poly.pdbx_strand_id
1 'polypeptide(L)' 'MKVTVTGATGTLGSALVAELLARGDEVTALSRNPDSARRKLGAEVNA' A
#
# COMPACT_ATOMS: atom_id res chain seq x y z
N MET A 1 -7.89 -6.34 -9.01
CA MET A 1 -7.43 -5.29 -9.96
C MET A 1 -6.00 -4.89 -9.60
N LYS A 2 -5.27 -4.17 -10.48
CA LYS A 2 -3.97 -3.58 -10.15
C LYS A 2 -4.15 -2.10 -9.80
N VAL A 3 -3.76 -1.69 -8.59
CA VAL A 3 -4.02 -0.34 -8.06
C VAL A 3 -2.72 0.28 -7.56
N THR A 4 -2.37 1.45 -8.12
CA THR A 4 -1.26 2.26 -7.59
C THR A 4 -1.80 3.30 -6.61
N VAL A 5 -1.31 3.29 -5.38
CA VAL A 5 -1.71 4.20 -4.31
C VAL A 5 -0.58 5.19 -4.03
N THR A 6 -0.86 6.48 -4.21
CA THR A 6 0.02 7.56 -3.78
C THR A 6 -0.33 7.97 -2.35
N GLY A 7 0.67 8.32 -1.54
CA GLY A 7 0.42 8.60 -0.11
C GLY A 7 -0.04 7.37 0.68
N ALA A 8 0.30 6.17 0.21
CA ALA A 8 -0.12 4.89 0.79
C ALA A 8 0.24 4.75 2.28
N THR A 9 1.30 5.41 2.75
CA THR A 9 1.72 5.36 4.16
C THR A 9 1.06 6.41 5.07
N GLY A 10 0.16 7.24 4.53
CA GLY A 10 -0.59 8.25 5.27
C GLY A 10 -1.83 7.67 5.95
N THR A 11 -2.52 8.48 6.77
CA THR A 11 -3.65 8.05 7.61
C THR A 11 -4.75 7.34 6.83
N LEU A 12 -5.16 7.92 5.69
CA LEU A 12 -6.18 7.30 4.82
C LEU A 12 -5.57 6.23 3.91
N GLY A 13 -4.34 6.46 3.43
CA GLY A 13 -3.66 5.55 2.52
C GLY A 13 -3.49 4.15 3.12
N SER A 14 -3.10 4.05 4.39
CA SER A 14 -2.89 2.75 5.04
C SER A 14 -4.19 1.97 5.20
N ALA A 15 -5.28 2.65 5.55
CA ALA A 15 -6.60 2.03 5.66
C ALA A 15 -7.13 1.59 4.29
N LEU A 16 -6.96 2.42 3.26
CA LEU A 16 -7.35 2.08 1.89
C LEU A 16 -6.57 0.87 1.35
N VAL A 17 -5.26 0.82 1.58
CA VAL A 17 -4.42 -0.31 1.18
C VAL A 17 -4.89 -1.60 1.84
N ALA A 18 -5.20 -1.58 3.14
CA ALA A 18 -5.74 -2.74 3.84
C ALA A 18 -7.05 -3.26 3.21
N GLU A 19 -7.97 -2.35 2.88
CA GLU A 19 -9.25 -2.73 2.25
C GLU A 19 -9.07 -3.29 0.83
N LEU A 20 -8.19 -2.68 0.03
CA LEU A 20 -7.87 -3.15 -1.32
C LEU A 20 -7.25 -4.55 -1.30
N LEU A 21 -6.32 -4.80 -0.36
CA LEU A 21 -5.73 -6.13 -0.18
C LEU A 21 -6.77 -7.15 0.28
N ALA A 22 -7.63 -6.79 1.25
CA ALA A 22 -8.71 -7.66 1.72
C ALA A 22 -9.70 -8.04 0.61
N ARG A 23 -9.92 -7.15 -0.36
CA ARG A 23 -10.72 -7.40 -1.56
C ARG A 23 -10.02 -8.32 -2.58
N GLY A 24 -8.72 -8.59 -2.42
CA GLY A 24 -7.90 -9.38 -3.34
C GLY A 24 -7.31 -8.56 -4.49
N ASP A 25 -7.16 -7.25 -4.34
CA ASP A 25 -6.45 -6.42 -5.30
C ASP A 25 -4.93 -6.50 -5.14
N GLU A 26 -4.22 -6.35 -6.26
CA GLU A 26 -2.77 -6.18 -6.28
C GLU A 26 -2.45 -4.69 -6.11
N VAL A 27 -1.76 -4.35 -5.01
CA VAL A 27 -1.52 -2.96 -4.62
C VAL A 27 -0.04 -2.59 -4.79
N THR A 28 0.20 -1.47 -5.46
CA THR A 28 1.51 -0.83 -5.56
C THR A 28 1.50 0.52 -4.83
N ALA A 29 2.32 0.68 -3.81
CA ALA A 29 2.49 1.93 -3.08
C ALA A 29 3.62 2.77 -3.69
N LEU A 30 3.30 3.97 -4.19
CA LEU A 30 4.35 4.92 -4.57
C LEU A 30 4.94 5.54 -3.31
N SER A 31 6.19 5.18 -2.99
CA SER A 31 6.89 5.69 -1.81
C SER A 31 8.23 6.32 -2.18
N ARG A 32 8.59 7.38 -1.45
CA ARG A 32 9.96 7.95 -1.47
C ARG A 32 10.94 7.09 -0.65
N ASN A 33 10.41 6.26 0.25
CA ASN A 33 11.19 5.34 1.07
C ASN A 33 10.47 3.98 1.07
N PRO A 34 10.87 3.04 0.17
CA PRO A 34 10.18 1.77 0.00
C PRO A 34 10.26 0.89 1.26
N ASP A 35 11.39 0.88 1.97
CA ASP A 35 11.55 0.07 3.19
C ASP A 35 10.59 0.51 4.30
N SER A 36 10.39 1.81 4.47
CA SER A 36 9.41 2.36 5.41
C SER A 36 7.98 2.00 5.04
N ALA A 37 7.66 2.01 3.74
CA ALA A 37 6.35 1.60 3.25
C ALA A 37 6.10 0.11 3.50
N ARG A 38 7.05 -0.77 3.20
CA ARG A 38 6.94 -2.22 3.46
C ARG A 38 6.75 -2.52 4.94
N ARG A 39 7.47 -1.84 5.84
CA ARG A 39 7.29 -1.99 7.29
C ARG A 39 5.91 -1.58 7.78
N LYS A 40 5.30 -0.56 7.16
CA LYS A 40 3.98 -0.04 7.57
C LYS A 40 2.80 -0.75 6.91
N LEU A 41 2.95 -1.19 5.67
CA LEU A 41 1.86 -1.68 4.83
C LEU A 41 1.87 -3.21 4.66
N GLY A 42 2.95 -3.89 5.06
CA GLY A 42 3.12 -5.33 4.90
C GLY A 42 3.92 -5.72 3.67
N ALA A 43 4.45 -6.94 3.67
CA ALA A 43 5.29 -7.48 2.59
C ALA A 43 4.54 -7.76 1.28
N GLU A 44 3.21 -7.79 1.36
CA GLU A 44 2.28 -8.09 0.26
C GLU A 44 2.07 -6.87 -0.66
N VAL A 45 2.47 -5.68 -0.21
CA VAL A 45 2.40 -4.44 -0.99
C VAL A 45 3.69 -4.25 -1.78
N ASN A 46 3.56 -4.02 -3.09
CA ASN A 46 4.69 -3.62 -3.91
C ASN A 46 5.03 -2.16 -3.61
N ALA A 47 6.19 -1.89 -3.03
CA ALA A 47 6.59 -0.54 -2.60
C ALA A 47 7.97 -0.16 -3.10
#